data_AF-A0A7X1X144-F1
#
_entry.id   AF-A0A7X1X144-F1
#
_cell.length_a   1.000
_cell.length_b   1.000
_cell.length_c   1.000
_cell.angle_alpha   90.00
_cell.angle_beta   90.00
_cell.angle_gamma   90.00
#
_symmetry.space_group_name_H-M   'P 1'
#
loop_
_entity.id
_entity.type
_entity.pdbx_description
1 polymer ?
#
loop_
_entity_poly.entity_id
_entity_poly.type
_entity_poly.pdbx_seq_one_letter_code
_entity_poly.pdbx_strand_id
1 'polypeptide(L)'
;PWQLARYPVEAQRDVWGEDSSTPVASTYMPVAKVTPVKGGYQVSGRWGFSSGSQHAKWCLLGGIVPQDEMGPTEHGTFLIPATDYRIEQNW
;
A
#
# COMPACT_ATOMS: atom_id res chain seq x y z
N PRO A 1 7.37 0.52 11.20
CA PRO A 1 6.90 1.64 12.07
C PRO A 1 6.99 3.03 11.41
N TRP A 2 8.15 3.43 10.89
CA TRP A 2 8.37 4.82 10.43
C TRP A 2 7.56 5.21 9.19
N GLN A 3 7.36 4.29 8.23
CA GLN A 3 6.68 4.63 6.97
C GLN A 3 5.18 4.86 7.16
N LEU A 4 4.50 3.99 7.92
CA LEU A 4 3.09 4.19 8.25
C LEU A 4 2.89 5.50 9.03
N ALA A 5 3.84 5.90 9.88
CA ALA A 5 3.79 7.17 10.61
C ALA A 5 3.86 8.42 9.71
N ARG A 6 4.11 8.27 8.39
CA ARG A 6 4.05 9.36 7.40
C ARG A 6 2.67 9.50 6.74
N TYR A 7 1.76 8.56 6.96
CA TYR A 7 0.39 8.63 6.46
C TYR A 7 -0.49 9.52 7.36
N PRO A 8 -1.66 9.98 6.88
CA PRO A 8 -2.66 10.62 7.72
C PRO A 8 -2.97 9.80 8.98
N VAL A 9 -3.35 10.47 10.08
CA VAL A 9 -3.51 9.82 11.38
C VAL A 9 -4.64 8.79 11.36
N GLU A 10 -5.61 8.97 10.47
CA GLU A 10 -6.72 8.06 10.22
C GLU A 10 -6.20 6.70 9.74
N ALA A 11 -5.31 6.67 8.74
CA ALA A 11 -4.70 5.44 8.26
C ALA A 11 -3.83 4.75 9.33
N GLN A 12 -3.17 5.52 10.19
CA GLN A 12 -2.42 4.97 11.32
C GLN A 12 -3.36 4.30 12.34
N ARG A 13 -4.52 4.90 12.60
CA ARG A 13 -5.58 4.33 13.47
C ARG A 13 -6.23 3.10 12.84
N ASP A 14 -6.43 3.08 11.53
CA ASP A 14 -6.99 1.91 10.85
C ASP A 14 -6.09 0.67 10.99
N VAL A 15 -4.76 0.86 11.00
CA VAL A 15 -3.81 -0.25 11.13
C VAL A 15 -3.50 -0.61 12.58
N TRP A 16 -3.28 0.38 13.47
CA TRP A 16 -2.75 0.18 14.82
C TRP A 16 -3.69 0.62 15.95
N GLY A 17 -4.88 1.14 15.63
CA GLY A 17 -5.81 1.66 16.63
C GLY A 17 -6.31 0.59 17.60
N GLU A 18 -6.66 -0.59 17.10
CA GLU A 18 -7.10 -1.72 17.92
C GLU A 18 -5.92 -2.53 18.47
N ASP A 19 -4.91 -2.77 17.64
CA ASP A 19 -3.74 -3.57 17.96
C ASP A 19 -2.48 -2.99 17.33
N SER A 20 -1.65 -2.34 18.15
CA SER A 20 -0.39 -1.72 17.71
C SER A 20 0.69 -2.72 17.32
N SER A 21 0.48 -4.03 17.55
CA SER A 21 1.36 -5.10 17.08
C SER A 21 1.03 -5.57 15.66
N THR A 22 -0.04 -5.02 15.04
CA THR A 22 -0.49 -5.42 13.71
C THR A 22 0.64 -5.35 12.67
N PRO A 23 1.00 -6.48 12.04
CA PRO A 23 2.07 -6.55 11.06
C PRO A 23 1.67 -5.97 9.70
N VAL A 24 2.60 -5.24 9.09
CA VAL A 24 2.49 -4.64 7.75
C VAL A 24 3.62 -5.20 6.88
N ALA A 25 3.25 -5.81 5.75
CA ALA A 25 4.20 -6.22 4.72
C ALA A 25 4.45 -5.09 3.72
N SER A 26 5.44 -5.25 2.86
CA SER A 26 5.74 -4.26 1.83
C SER A 26 6.36 -4.88 0.59
N THR A 27 6.18 -4.20 -0.53
CA THR A 27 6.99 -4.37 -1.75
C THR A 27 6.97 -3.06 -2.52
N TYR A 28 8.14 -2.51 -2.81
CA TYR A 28 8.29 -1.14 -3.34
C TYR A 28 8.40 -1.09 -4.86
N MET A 29 8.28 -2.24 -5.53
CA MET A 29 8.33 -2.30 -6.98
C MET A 29 7.20 -1.42 -7.56
N PRO A 30 7.50 -0.41 -8.39
CA PRO A 30 6.52 0.59 -8.81
C PRO A 30 5.66 0.10 -9.98
N VAL A 31 4.91 -0.98 -9.75
CA VAL A 31 4.06 -1.63 -10.78
C VAL A 31 2.58 -1.32 -10.63
N ALA A 32 2.20 -0.52 -9.62
CA ALA A 32 0.83 -0.07 -9.47
C ALA A 32 0.36 0.64 -10.75
N LYS A 33 -0.78 0.21 -11.28
CA LYS A 33 -1.61 1.02 -12.17
C LYS A 33 -2.62 1.74 -11.30
N VAL A 34 -2.58 3.07 -11.35
CA VAL A 34 -3.35 3.94 -10.46
C VAL A 34 -4.25 4.83 -11.30
N THR A 35 -5.54 4.82 -10.99
CA THR A 35 -6.54 5.67 -11.63
C THR A 35 -7.19 6.54 -10.56
N PRO A 36 -7.07 7.88 -10.63
CA PRO A 36 -7.82 8.76 -9.74
C PRO A 36 -9.33 8.54 -9.90
N VAL A 37 -10.04 8.42 -8.78
CA VAL A 37 -11.50 8.28 -8.73
C VAL A 37 -12.06 9.25 -7.69
N LYS A 38 -13.39 9.45 -7.69
CA LYS A 38 -14.03 10.27 -6.66
C LYS A 38 -13.72 9.70 -5.28
N GLY A 39 -13.02 10.46 -4.45
CA GLY A 39 -12.68 10.09 -3.07
C GLY A 39 -11.39 9.30 -2.90
N GLY A 40 -10.57 9.13 -3.95
CA GLY A 40 -9.25 8.50 -3.81
C GLY A 40 -8.71 7.91 -5.11
N TYR A 41 -8.17 6.69 -5.02
CA TYR A 41 -7.54 6.01 -6.13
C TYR A 41 -8.06 4.59 -6.27
N GLN A 42 -8.29 4.16 -7.52
CA GLN A 42 -8.36 2.75 -7.85
C GLN A 42 -6.95 2.24 -8.16
N VAL A 43 -6.53 1.22 -7.44
CA VAL A 43 -5.18 0.64 -7.55
C VAL A 43 -5.30 -0.80 -8.05
N SER A 44 -4.48 -1.16 -9.04
CA SER A 44 -4.37 -2.53 -9.53
C SER A 44 -2.93 -2.85 -9.88
N GLY A 45 -2.56 -4.13 -9.83
CA GLY A 45 -1.22 -4.56 -10.17
C GLY A 45 -0.94 -5.97 -9.68
N ARG A 46 0.30 -6.40 -9.91
CA ARG A 46 0.82 -7.67 -9.43
C ARG A 46 2.24 -7.45 -8.98
N TRP A 47 2.48 -7.56 -7.68
CA TRP A 47 3.79 -7.35 -7.08
C TRP A 47 4.43 -8.68 -6.73
N GLY A 48 5.75 -8.76 -6.92
CA GLY A 48 6.57 -9.86 -6.42
C GLY A 48 7.31 -9.44 -5.14
N PHE A 49 8.02 -10.41 -4.54
CA PHE A 49 8.98 -10.17 -3.45
C PHE A 49 8.39 -9.44 -2.23
N SER A 50 7.40 -10.06 -1.60
CA SER A 50 6.85 -9.57 -0.32
C SER A 50 6.96 -10.63 0.77
N SER A 51 8.12 -10.67 1.43
CA SER A 51 8.43 -11.59 2.52
C SER A 51 7.46 -11.41 3.69
N GLY A 52 6.96 -12.52 4.24
CA GLY A 52 6.04 -12.50 5.39
C GLY A 52 4.64 -11.95 5.07
N SER A 53 4.31 -11.70 3.80
CA SER A 53 3.00 -11.16 3.38
C SER A 53 1.82 -12.01 3.82
N GLN A 54 2.00 -13.33 3.97
CA GLN A 54 0.98 -14.26 4.49
C GLN A 54 0.61 -14.00 5.96
N HIS A 55 1.47 -13.33 6.72
CA HIS A 55 1.25 -13.03 8.14
C HIS A 55 0.82 -11.58 8.36
N ALA A 56 0.88 -10.74 7.33
CA ALA A 56 0.54 -9.33 7.42
C ALA A 56 -0.95 -9.09 7.21
N LYS A 57 -1.52 -8.14 7.96
CA LYS A 57 -2.92 -7.69 7.76
C LYS A 57 -3.05 -6.55 6.75
N TRP A 58 -1.93 -5.88 6.45
CA TRP A 58 -1.84 -4.75 5.54
C TRP A 58 -0.57 -4.86 4.71
N CYS A 59 -0.58 -4.27 3.51
CA CYS A 59 0.58 -4.19 2.65
C CYS A 59 0.80 -2.79 2.11
N LEU A 60 2.06 -2.35 2.09
CA LEU A 60 2.52 -1.15 1.41
C LEU A 60 2.96 -1.56 -0.01
N LEU A 61 2.16 -1.21 -1.02
CA LEU A 61 2.39 -1.57 -2.42
C LEU A 61 2.94 -0.38 -3.21
N GLY A 62 4.13 -0.54 -3.78
CA GLY A 62 4.83 0.48 -4.55
C GLY A 62 4.12 0.85 -5.84
N GLY A 63 4.11 2.14 -6.16
CA GLY A 63 3.50 2.66 -7.38
C GLY A 63 3.94 4.08 -7.70
N ILE A 64 3.45 4.56 -8.85
CA ILE A 64 3.56 5.96 -9.25
C ILE A 64 2.27 6.65 -8.84
N VAL A 65 2.37 7.70 -8.03
CA VAL A 65 1.20 8.50 -7.60
C VAL A 65 0.84 9.48 -8.73
N PRO A 66 -0.39 9.42 -9.29
CA PRO A 66 -0.81 10.37 -10.31
C PRO A 66 -0.81 11.80 -9.76
N GLN A 67 -0.17 12.72 -10.46
CA GLN A 67 -0.16 14.16 -10.16
C GLN A 67 -1.12 14.89 -11.09
N ASP A 68 -1.68 16.00 -10.61
CA ASP A 68 -2.45 16.96 -11.39
C ASP A 68 -1.52 17.83 -12.26
N GLU A 69 -1.41 17.38 -13.50
CA GLU A 69 -0.98 18.11 -14.70
C GLU A 69 0.46 18.62 -14.85
N MET A 70 1.28 18.87 -13.80
CA MET A 70 2.67 19.37 -14.02
C MET A 70 3.76 18.94 -13.00
N GLY A 71 3.45 18.09 -12.02
CA GLY A 71 4.42 17.63 -11.03
C GLY A 71 5.37 16.53 -11.53
N PRO A 72 6.58 16.38 -10.95
CA PRO A 72 7.43 15.23 -11.23
C PRO A 72 6.70 13.93 -10.82
N THR A 73 6.98 12.84 -11.55
CA THR A 73 6.49 11.50 -11.19
C THR A 73 6.95 11.15 -9.77
N GLU A 74 6.02 11.05 -8.82
CA GLU A 74 6.33 10.67 -7.45
C GLU A 74 6.17 9.16 -7.24
N HIS A 75 7.25 8.54 -6.78
CA HIS A 75 7.20 7.18 -6.27
C HIS A 75 6.57 7.19 -4.88
N GLY A 76 5.54 6.37 -4.70
CA GLY A 76 4.85 6.26 -3.43
C GLY A 76 4.44 4.83 -3.14
N THR A 77 3.77 4.66 -2.01
CA THR A 77 3.15 3.39 -1.62
C THR A 77 1.67 3.58 -1.37
N PHE A 78 0.89 2.58 -1.76
CA PHE A 78 -0.52 2.45 -1.41
C PHE A 78 -0.64 1.47 -0.25
N LEU A 79 -1.25 1.92 0.84
CA LEU A 79 -1.52 1.08 2.01
C LEU A 79 -2.86 0.37 1.78
N ILE A 80 -2.83 -0.96 1.66
CA ILE A 80 -3.99 -1.77 1.26
C ILE A 80 -4.20 -2.90 2.28
N PRO A 81 -5.43 -3.14 2.77
CA PRO A 81 -5.72 -4.23 3.70
C PRO A 81 -5.68 -5.58 2.98
N ALA A 82 -5.39 -6.65 3.72
CA ALA A 82 -5.33 -8.02 3.20
C ALA A 82 -6.67 -8.53 2.63
N THR A 83 -7.78 -7.86 2.94
CA THR A 83 -9.10 -8.16 2.36
C THR A 83 -9.23 -7.77 0.89
N ASP A 84 -8.37 -6.88 0.40
CA ASP A 84 -8.52 -6.23 -0.91
C ASP A 84 -7.53 -6.77 -1.95
N TYR A 85 -6.72 -7.76 -1.57
CA TYR A 85 -5.81 -8.46 -2.49
C TYR A 85 -5.76 -9.96 -2.19
N ARG A 86 -5.21 -10.72 -3.13
CA ARG A 86 -4.89 -12.14 -2.95
C ARG A 86 -3.39 -12.35 -2.99
N ILE A 87 -2.90 -13.28 -2.19
CA ILE A 87 -1.50 -13.73 -2.25
C ILE A 87 -1.44 -14.90 -3.24
N GLU A 88 -0.63 -14.74 -4.28
CA GLU A 88 -0.30 -15.84 -5.21
C GLU A 88 0.85 -16.66 -4.62
N GLN A 89 0.65 -17.97 -4.47
CA GLN A 89 1.67 -18.89 -3.95
C GLN A 89 2.66 -19.26 -5.06
N ASN A 90 3.64 -18.39 -5.28
CA ASN A 90 4.61 -18.53 -6.38
C ASN A 90 6.04 -18.14 -5.97
N TRP A 91 6.33 -18.25 -4.67
CA TRP A 91 7.66 -18.03 -4.11
C TRP A 91 8.63 -19.13 -4.53
#